data_AF-A0AAX0M5C8-F1
#
_entry.id   AF-A0AAX0M5C8-F1
#
_cell.length_a   1.000
_cell.length_b   1.000
_cell.length_c   1.000
_cell.angle_alpha   90.00
_cell.angle_beta   90.00
_cell.angle_gamma   90.00
#
_symmetry.space_group_name_H-M   'P 1'
#
loop_
_entity.id
_entity.type
_entity.pdbx_description
1 polymer ?
#
loop_
_entity_poly.entity_id
_entity_poly.type
_entity_poly.pdbx_seq_one_letter_code
_entity_poly.pdbx_strand_id
1 'polypeptide(L)'
;MNNVLILCEKNAMAKDLMRAVPELTNSDVVSFYGLGFFEYDYPRHLPISSCPIIIPVKYKVKETRHIPNSNLTIDYRSLIKEYRSKLNDYNEILIVCDMDNRGIYFSQLTITELLRDSGFTGKVTILGSVSFDKETLRMSWENRKAYVFDNEMFQRAKAKYYFDWLWNINSAPVFGKALAMAGAKSDLIFSKYELMTFHCMYNELPHSNMDAYIFSFLQDYKGTGKYFSDCKEDRYESPSAFEGIASPSSRSAILKQLLYRGLIQKVNDHYAVTDAGRKFYELLHKRSFDPDLPFRIQVWSFDNDYEAMESYISKYFSRQKRFNAT
;
A
#
# COMPACT_ATOMS: atom_id res chain seq x y z
N MET A 1 -17.31 -24.35 -24.30
CA MET A 1 -17.63 -23.90 -22.93
C MET A 1 -16.75 -22.70 -22.63
N ASN A 2 -17.27 -21.65 -21.97
CA ASN A 2 -16.43 -20.54 -21.50
C ASN A 2 -15.66 -21.01 -20.27
N ASN A 3 -14.40 -21.41 -20.46
CA ASN A 3 -13.51 -21.67 -19.33
C ASN A 3 -12.83 -20.34 -18.96
N VAL A 4 -13.10 -19.85 -17.75
CA VAL A 4 -12.67 -18.53 -17.28
C VAL A 4 -11.79 -18.71 -16.06
N LEU A 5 -10.64 -18.03 -16.05
CA LEU A 5 -9.82 -17.88 -14.85
C LEU A 5 -10.19 -16.56 -14.17
N ILE A 6 -10.80 -16.63 -12.99
CA ILE A 6 -11.20 -15.45 -12.22
C ILE A 6 -10.06 -15.06 -11.28
N LEU A 7 -9.43 -13.92 -11.53
CA LEU A 7 -8.46 -13.30 -10.63
C LEU A 7 -9.19 -12.30 -9.75
N CYS A 8 -9.23 -12.50 -8.43
CA CYS A 8 -9.91 -11.57 -7.54
C CYS A 8 -9.12 -11.21 -6.28
N GLU A 9 -9.39 -10.00 -5.76
CA GLU A 9 -8.76 -9.57 -4.51
C GLU A 9 -9.20 -10.40 -3.32
N LYS A 10 -10.46 -10.84 -3.25
CA LYS A 10 -11.02 -11.54 -2.08
C LYS A 10 -11.90 -12.68 -2.57
N ASN A 11 -11.81 -13.84 -1.93
CA ASN A 11 -12.68 -14.99 -2.26
C ASN A 11 -14.18 -14.64 -2.20
N ALA A 12 -14.59 -13.71 -1.33
CA ALA A 12 -15.97 -13.25 -1.24
C ALA A 12 -16.45 -12.65 -2.57
N MET A 13 -15.61 -11.83 -3.23
CA MET A 13 -15.95 -11.20 -4.51
C MET A 13 -16.21 -12.24 -5.60
N ALA A 14 -15.37 -13.27 -5.69
CA ALA A 14 -15.59 -14.36 -6.64
C ALA A 14 -16.85 -15.17 -6.31
N LYS A 15 -17.11 -15.45 -5.03
CA LYS A 15 -18.33 -16.16 -4.61
C LYS A 15 -19.59 -15.40 -4.98
N ASP A 16 -19.62 -14.09 -4.72
CA ASP A 16 -20.78 -13.26 -5.04
C ASP A 16 -20.95 -13.11 -6.55
N LEU A 17 -19.86 -12.98 -7.31
CA LEU A 17 -19.89 -13.00 -8.77
C LEU A 17 -20.44 -14.31 -9.34
N MET A 18 -19.97 -15.46 -8.86
CA MET A 18 -20.45 -16.77 -9.31
C MET A 18 -21.93 -17.01 -8.97
N ARG A 19 -22.44 -16.44 -7.88
CA ARG A 19 -23.87 -16.46 -7.54
C ARG A 19 -24.70 -15.58 -8.48
N ALA A 20 -24.15 -14.45 -8.91
CA ALA A 20 -24.80 -13.54 -9.84
C ALA A 20 -24.73 -14.00 -11.30
N VAL A 21 -23.70 -14.79 -11.65
CA VAL A 21 -23.39 -15.25 -13.00
C VAL A 21 -23.23 -16.77 -13.02
N PRO A 22 -24.33 -17.54 -13.11
CA PRO A 22 -24.30 -19.01 -13.11
C PRO A 22 -23.47 -19.62 -14.26
N GLU A 23 -23.21 -18.86 -15.32
CA GLU A 23 -22.34 -19.26 -16.43
C GLU A 23 -20.88 -19.48 -16.01
N LEU A 24 -20.48 -18.94 -14.86
CA LEU A 24 -19.13 -19.13 -14.30
C LEU A 24 -18.99 -20.43 -13.50
N THR A 25 -19.97 -21.33 -13.52
CA THR A 25 -19.98 -22.59 -12.75
C THR A 25 -18.76 -23.49 -12.95
N ASN A 26 -18.11 -23.44 -14.12
CA ASN A 26 -16.88 -24.19 -14.42
C ASN A 26 -15.61 -23.32 -14.40
N SER A 27 -15.63 -22.16 -13.74
CA SER A 27 -14.49 -21.25 -13.69
C SER A 27 -13.57 -21.56 -12.51
N ASP A 28 -12.26 -21.45 -12.74
CA ASP A 28 -11.28 -21.50 -11.66
C ASP A 28 -11.15 -20.12 -11.03
N VAL A 29 -10.98 -20.10 -9.70
CA VAL A 29 -10.87 -18.85 -8.92
C VAL A 29 -9.50 -18.75 -8.27
N VAL A 30 -8.80 -17.66 -8.55
CA VAL A 30 -7.54 -17.29 -7.93
C VAL A 30 -7.76 -16.05 -7.08
N SER A 31 -7.76 -16.23 -5.76
CA SER A 31 -7.80 -15.12 -4.83
C SER A 31 -6.40 -14.70 -4.41
N PHE A 32 -6.06 -13.44 -4.66
CA PHE A 32 -4.73 -12.92 -4.35
C PHE A 32 -4.66 -12.08 -3.06
N TYR A 33 -5.79 -11.82 -2.38
CA TYR A 33 -5.88 -11.21 -1.03
C TYR A 33 -4.99 -9.97 -0.81
N GLY A 34 -5.54 -8.76 -0.87
CA GLY A 34 -4.80 -7.54 -0.49
C GLY A 34 -3.70 -7.17 -1.51
N LEU A 35 -2.42 -7.14 -1.09
CA LEU A 35 -1.28 -6.73 -1.95
C LEU A 35 -0.90 -7.75 -3.06
N GLY A 36 -1.87 -8.51 -3.57
CA GLY A 36 -1.63 -9.56 -4.56
C GLY A 36 -0.60 -10.62 -4.14
N PHE A 37 0.03 -11.26 -5.14
CA PHE A 37 1.11 -12.23 -4.95
C PHE A 37 2.45 -11.62 -4.56
N PHE A 38 2.56 -10.29 -4.46
CA PHE A 38 3.85 -9.62 -4.40
C PHE A 38 4.09 -8.93 -3.08
N GLU A 39 5.37 -8.90 -2.72
CA GLU A 39 5.90 -8.01 -1.70
C GLU A 39 7.19 -7.36 -2.22
N TYR A 40 7.58 -6.26 -1.59
CA TYR A 40 8.86 -5.63 -1.89
C TYR A 40 10.00 -6.61 -1.58
N ASP A 41 10.94 -6.72 -2.51
CA ASP A 41 12.16 -7.49 -2.32
C ASP A 41 13.24 -6.60 -1.69
N TYR A 42 13.08 -6.31 -0.40
CA TYR A 42 14.00 -5.44 0.32
C TYR A 42 15.43 -6.02 0.37
N PRO A 43 16.47 -5.22 0.07
CA PRO A 43 17.84 -5.66 0.21
C PRO A 43 18.17 -6.01 1.67
N ARG A 44 18.83 -7.15 1.91
CA ARG A 44 19.14 -7.64 3.26
C ARG A 44 20.16 -6.77 4.01
N HIS A 45 21.08 -6.14 3.28
CA HIS A 45 22.16 -5.33 3.86
C HIS A 45 22.10 -3.92 3.27
N LEU A 46 21.62 -2.99 4.07
CA LEU A 46 21.53 -1.57 3.73
C LEU A 46 22.32 -0.78 4.79
N PRO A 47 23.63 -0.55 4.60
CA PRO A 47 24.37 0.25 5.55
C PRO A 47 23.93 1.71 5.45
N ILE A 48 23.89 2.41 6.59
CA ILE A 48 23.53 3.84 6.63
C ILE A 48 24.47 4.71 5.76
N SER A 49 25.69 4.26 5.52
CA SER A 49 26.65 4.92 4.61
C SER A 49 26.11 5.03 3.18
N SER A 50 25.30 4.08 2.72
CA SER A 50 24.69 4.08 1.38
C SER A 50 23.50 5.02 1.24
N CYS A 51 22.94 5.56 2.33
CA CYS A 51 21.83 6.52 2.25
C CYS A 51 22.29 7.92 1.82
N PRO A 52 21.53 8.62 0.94
CA PRO A 52 20.25 8.21 0.37
C PRO A 52 20.40 7.21 -0.80
N ILE A 53 19.50 6.23 -0.85
CA ILE A 53 19.46 5.17 -1.87
C ILE A 53 18.32 5.47 -2.84
N ILE A 54 18.65 5.58 -4.12
CA ILE A 54 17.70 5.75 -5.22
C ILE A 54 17.94 4.61 -6.21
N ILE A 55 17.02 3.65 -6.24
CA ILE A 55 17.08 2.47 -7.11
C ILE A 55 15.67 2.08 -7.55
N PRO A 56 15.51 1.41 -8.71
CA PRO A 56 14.21 0.90 -9.15
C PRO A 56 13.53 0.00 -8.11
N VAL A 57 12.20 -0.03 -8.13
CA VAL A 57 11.42 -0.94 -7.28
C VAL A 57 11.74 -2.38 -7.62
N LYS A 58 11.89 -3.21 -6.59
CA LYS A 58 11.98 -4.66 -6.75
C LYS A 58 10.83 -5.34 -6.04
N TYR A 59 10.22 -6.28 -6.74
CA TYR A 59 9.17 -7.16 -6.22
C TYR A 59 9.64 -8.60 -6.27
N LYS A 60 9.17 -9.37 -5.30
CA LYS A 60 9.23 -10.83 -5.34
C LYS A 60 7.84 -11.40 -5.07
N VAL A 61 7.62 -12.61 -5.56
CA VAL A 61 6.44 -13.39 -5.18
C VAL A 61 6.57 -13.76 -3.70
N LYS A 62 5.54 -13.46 -2.92
CA LYS A 62 5.39 -13.89 -1.52
C LYS A 62 5.56 -15.39 -1.45
N GLU A 63 6.29 -15.88 -0.46
CA GLU A 63 6.46 -17.34 -0.34
C GLU A 63 5.16 -17.98 0.11
N THR A 64 4.65 -17.53 1.26
CA THR A 64 3.43 -18.08 1.82
C THR A 64 2.55 -17.01 2.44
N ARG A 65 1.28 -17.35 2.61
CA ARG A 65 0.37 -16.58 3.46
C ARG A 65 -0.53 -17.49 4.26
N HIS A 66 -0.57 -17.25 5.56
CA HIS A 66 -1.57 -17.82 6.44
C HIS A 66 -2.90 -17.06 6.27
N ILE A 67 -3.99 -17.80 6.03
CA ILE A 67 -5.33 -17.21 5.99
C ILE A 67 -5.84 -17.05 7.43
N PRO A 68 -6.12 -15.82 7.89
CA PRO A 68 -6.61 -15.59 9.25
C PRO A 68 -7.84 -16.44 9.56
N ASN A 69 -7.90 -16.98 10.78
CA ASN A 69 -8.98 -17.85 11.26
C ASN A 69 -9.14 -19.17 10.49
N SER A 70 -8.07 -19.66 9.86
CA SER A 70 -8.03 -20.99 9.25
C SER A 70 -6.65 -21.63 9.46
N ASN A 71 -6.54 -22.95 9.34
CA ASN A 71 -5.25 -23.64 9.32
C ASN A 71 -4.60 -23.66 7.93
N LEU A 72 -5.10 -22.84 6.98
CA LEU A 72 -4.66 -22.88 5.60
C LEU A 72 -3.53 -21.88 5.34
N THR A 73 -2.46 -22.39 4.76
CA THR A 73 -1.34 -21.59 4.26
C THR A 73 -1.29 -21.75 2.75
N ILE A 74 -1.39 -20.64 2.04
CA ILE A 74 -1.26 -20.60 0.58
C ILE A 74 0.23 -20.47 0.25
N ASP A 75 0.75 -21.36 -0.59
CA ASP A 75 2.03 -21.17 -1.29
C ASP A 75 1.76 -20.49 -2.64
N TYR A 76 2.13 -19.21 -2.74
CA TYR A 76 1.84 -18.44 -3.95
C TYR A 76 2.74 -18.81 -5.12
N ARG A 77 3.95 -19.32 -4.89
CA ARG A 77 4.82 -19.77 -5.99
C ARG A 77 4.26 -21.02 -6.64
N SER A 78 3.82 -21.97 -5.82
CA SER A 78 3.14 -23.18 -6.30
C SER A 78 1.84 -22.83 -7.03
N LEU A 79 1.05 -21.90 -6.48
CA LEU A 79 -0.19 -21.43 -7.11
C LEU A 79 0.04 -20.80 -8.49
N ILE A 80 1.01 -19.89 -8.62
CA ILE A 80 1.36 -19.27 -9.90
C ILE A 80 1.82 -20.34 -10.90
N LYS A 81 2.67 -21.28 -10.46
CA LYS A 81 3.16 -22.37 -11.32
C LYS A 81 2.01 -23.25 -11.81
N GLU A 82 1.08 -23.59 -10.94
CA GLU A 82 -0.10 -24.37 -11.29
C GLU A 82 -0.94 -23.65 -12.35
N TYR A 83 -1.34 -22.40 -12.11
CA TYR A 83 -2.18 -21.69 -13.06
C TYR A 83 -1.48 -21.45 -14.39
N ARG A 84 -0.18 -21.12 -14.38
CA ARG A 84 0.61 -21.02 -15.61
C ARG A 84 0.55 -22.30 -16.45
N SER A 85 0.62 -23.47 -15.82
CA SER A 85 0.57 -24.76 -16.54
C SER A 85 -0.77 -25.06 -17.21
N LYS A 86 -1.84 -24.41 -16.75
CA LYS A 86 -3.22 -24.59 -17.24
C LYS A 86 -3.76 -23.35 -17.96
N LEU A 87 -2.93 -22.31 -18.18
CA LEU A 87 -3.42 -21.04 -18.71
C LEU A 87 -4.11 -21.18 -20.07
N ASN A 88 -3.60 -22.09 -20.91
CA ASN A 88 -4.15 -22.37 -22.23
C ASN A 88 -5.46 -23.18 -22.20
N ASP A 89 -5.88 -23.66 -21.04
CA ASP A 89 -7.21 -24.28 -20.86
C ASP A 89 -8.31 -23.21 -20.75
N TYR A 90 -7.96 -21.95 -20.51
CA TYR A 90 -8.88 -20.83 -20.37
C TYR A 90 -8.99 -20.01 -21.65
N ASN A 91 -10.20 -19.53 -21.95
CA ASN A 91 -10.45 -18.62 -23.05
C ASN A 91 -10.43 -17.15 -22.60
N GLU A 92 -10.59 -16.92 -21.29
CA GLU A 92 -10.68 -15.61 -20.68
C GLU A 92 -10.03 -15.60 -19.30
N ILE A 93 -9.23 -14.57 -19.01
CA ILE A 93 -8.83 -14.22 -17.66
C ILE A 93 -9.65 -13.00 -17.24
N LEU A 94 -10.46 -13.15 -16.20
CA LEU A 94 -11.32 -12.10 -15.67
C LEU A 94 -10.71 -11.51 -14.39
N ILE A 95 -10.33 -10.24 -14.44
CA ILE A 95 -9.88 -9.48 -13.28
C ILE A 95 -11.08 -8.89 -12.56
N VAL A 96 -11.20 -9.18 -11.26
CA VAL A 96 -12.25 -8.68 -10.36
C VAL A 96 -11.57 -8.02 -9.17
N CYS A 97 -11.42 -6.69 -9.22
CA CYS A 97 -10.75 -5.92 -8.19
C CYS A 97 -11.57 -4.71 -7.77
N ASP A 98 -11.23 -4.13 -6.63
CA ASP A 98 -11.75 -2.81 -6.27
C ASP A 98 -11.19 -1.81 -7.30
N MET A 99 -12.02 -0.87 -7.78
CA MET A 99 -11.63 0.11 -8.82
C MET A 99 -10.83 1.28 -8.21
N ASP A 100 -9.76 0.95 -7.52
CA ASP A 100 -8.83 1.89 -6.92
C ASP A 100 -7.38 1.65 -7.40
N ASN A 101 -6.49 2.57 -7.06
CA ASN A 101 -5.06 2.49 -7.41
C ASN A 101 -4.42 1.16 -6.96
N ARG A 102 -4.86 0.58 -5.83
CA ARG A 102 -4.27 -0.63 -5.26
C ARG A 102 -4.72 -1.86 -6.02
N GLY A 103 -6.02 -1.99 -6.26
CA GLY A 103 -6.64 -3.09 -7.00
C GLY A 103 -6.09 -3.18 -8.41
N ILE A 104 -6.03 -2.06 -9.13
CA ILE A 104 -5.45 -2.01 -10.47
C ILE A 104 -3.97 -2.37 -10.46
N TYR A 105 -3.19 -1.83 -9.52
CA TYR A 105 -1.75 -2.09 -9.46
C TYR A 105 -1.41 -3.55 -9.26
N PHE A 106 -1.99 -4.19 -8.24
CA PHE A 106 -1.70 -5.59 -7.95
C PHE A 106 -2.34 -6.55 -8.95
N SER A 107 -3.47 -6.17 -9.56
CA SER A 107 -4.02 -6.92 -10.68
C SER A 107 -3.04 -6.93 -11.85
N GLN A 108 -2.46 -5.78 -12.22
CA GLN A 108 -1.49 -5.69 -13.30
C GLN A 108 -0.23 -6.52 -13.02
N LEU A 109 0.33 -6.43 -11.81
CA LEU A 109 1.48 -7.26 -11.43
C LEU A 109 1.16 -8.75 -11.51
N THR A 110 -0.03 -9.14 -11.04
CA THR A 110 -0.48 -10.54 -11.03
C THR A 110 -0.66 -11.09 -12.43
N ILE A 111 -1.37 -10.37 -13.30
CA ILE A 111 -1.58 -10.80 -14.68
C ILE A 111 -0.27 -10.80 -15.47
N THR A 112 0.61 -9.81 -15.27
CA THR A 112 1.92 -9.76 -15.94
C THR A 112 2.78 -10.96 -15.55
N GLU A 113 2.77 -11.36 -14.28
CA GLU A 113 3.48 -12.55 -13.85
C GLU A 113 2.82 -13.81 -14.42
N LEU A 114 1.50 -13.97 -14.37
CA LEU A 114 0.84 -15.15 -14.94
C LEU A 114 1.13 -15.29 -16.45
N LEU A 115 1.09 -14.19 -17.19
CA LEU A 115 1.30 -14.20 -18.65
C LEU A 115 2.77 -14.32 -19.07
N ARG A 116 3.73 -14.14 -18.16
CA ARG A 116 5.16 -14.24 -18.50
C ARG A 116 5.46 -15.63 -19.07
N ASP A 117 5.94 -15.65 -20.31
CA ASP A 117 6.32 -16.84 -21.06
C ASP A 117 5.21 -17.91 -21.21
N SER A 118 3.94 -17.54 -21.02
CA SER A 118 2.83 -18.50 -20.99
C SER A 118 2.31 -18.90 -22.37
N GLY A 119 2.54 -18.07 -23.39
CA GLY A 119 1.94 -18.25 -24.72
C GLY A 119 0.42 -18.09 -24.75
N PHE A 120 -0.20 -17.57 -23.69
CA PHE A 120 -1.65 -17.42 -23.58
C PHE A 120 -2.21 -16.50 -24.67
N THR A 121 -3.21 -17.00 -25.41
CA THR A 121 -3.86 -16.29 -26.52
C THR A 121 -5.29 -15.85 -26.22
N GLY A 122 -5.81 -16.19 -25.03
CA GLY A 122 -7.16 -15.79 -24.62
C GLY A 122 -7.26 -14.29 -24.32
N LYS A 123 -8.47 -13.83 -24.03
CA LYS A 123 -8.71 -12.40 -23.70
C LYS A 123 -8.50 -12.15 -22.21
N VAL A 124 -8.02 -10.95 -21.87
CA VAL A 124 -7.99 -10.45 -20.50
C VAL A 124 -9.05 -9.37 -20.37
N THR A 125 -9.97 -9.54 -19.43
CA THR A 125 -11.05 -8.59 -19.16
C THR A 125 -11.01 -8.13 -17.71
N ILE A 126 -11.65 -7.00 -17.45
CA ILE A 126 -11.81 -6.46 -16.11
C ILE A 126 -13.27 -6.13 -15.82
N LEU A 127 -13.68 -6.52 -14.63
CA LEU A 127 -14.96 -6.20 -14.03
C LEU A 127 -14.67 -5.31 -12.82
N GLY A 128 -14.83 -4.00 -13.02
CA GLY A 128 -14.89 -3.05 -11.94
C GLY A 128 -16.30 -3.00 -11.38
N SER A 129 -16.48 -3.27 -10.08
CA SER A 129 -17.79 -3.14 -9.44
C SER A 129 -17.72 -2.22 -8.24
N VAL A 130 -18.67 -1.30 -8.15
CA VAL A 130 -18.86 -0.41 -6.99
C VAL A 130 -19.74 -1.05 -5.91
N SER A 131 -20.46 -2.13 -6.25
CA SER A 131 -21.32 -2.90 -5.35
C SER A 131 -21.24 -4.40 -5.67
N PHE A 132 -21.46 -5.25 -4.67
CA PHE A 132 -21.47 -6.72 -4.80
C PHE A 132 -22.88 -7.32 -4.70
N ASP A 133 -23.93 -6.51 -4.91
CA ASP A 133 -25.27 -7.03 -5.08
C ASP A 133 -25.43 -7.75 -6.43
N LYS A 134 -26.40 -8.66 -6.50
CA LYS A 134 -26.60 -9.57 -7.63
C LYS A 134 -26.82 -8.83 -8.95
N GLU A 135 -27.60 -7.75 -8.94
CA GLU A 135 -28.00 -7.03 -10.15
C GLU A 135 -26.82 -6.23 -10.71
N THR A 136 -26.13 -5.49 -9.84
CA THR A 136 -24.93 -4.74 -10.22
C THR A 136 -23.85 -5.67 -10.76
N LEU A 137 -23.61 -6.82 -10.12
CA LEU A 137 -22.62 -7.79 -10.61
C LEU A 137 -23.01 -8.38 -11.97
N ARG A 138 -24.30 -8.64 -12.21
CA ARG A 138 -24.78 -9.13 -13.49
C ARG A 138 -24.58 -8.10 -14.60
N MET A 139 -24.97 -6.86 -14.35
CA MET A 139 -24.73 -5.75 -15.28
C MET A 139 -23.24 -5.53 -15.56
N SER A 140 -22.40 -5.57 -14.53
CA SER A 140 -20.93 -5.42 -14.67
C SER A 140 -20.32 -6.57 -15.46
N TRP A 141 -20.83 -7.79 -15.31
CA TRP A 141 -20.42 -8.94 -16.12
C TRP A 141 -20.75 -8.75 -17.59
N GLU A 142 -21.96 -8.29 -17.90
CA GLU A 142 -22.41 -8.06 -19.28
C GLU A 142 -21.65 -6.90 -19.96
N ASN A 143 -21.25 -5.89 -19.17
CA ASN A 143 -20.56 -4.69 -19.65
C ASN A 143 -19.05 -4.67 -19.38
N ARG A 144 -18.46 -5.82 -19.00
CA ARG A 144 -17.03 -5.92 -18.68
C ARG A 144 -16.17 -5.52 -19.87
N LYS A 145 -15.05 -4.87 -19.59
CA LYS A 145 -14.19 -4.29 -20.62
C LYS A 145 -12.95 -5.14 -20.85
N ALA A 146 -12.34 -5.00 -22.01
CA ALA A 146 -10.98 -5.47 -22.22
C ALA A 146 -10.04 -4.77 -21.22
N TYR A 147 -9.12 -5.52 -20.63
CA TYR A 147 -8.15 -4.95 -19.70
C TYR A 147 -7.10 -4.16 -20.47
N VAL A 148 -6.92 -2.90 -20.07
CA VAL A 148 -5.89 -2.02 -20.64
C VAL A 148 -4.70 -2.02 -19.69
N PHE A 149 -3.61 -2.63 -20.15
CA PHE A 149 -2.32 -2.61 -19.47
C PHE A 149 -1.75 -1.19 -19.45
N ASP A 150 -1.00 -0.86 -18.40
CA ASP A 150 -0.27 0.40 -18.27
C ASP A 150 -1.15 1.66 -18.34
N ASN A 151 -2.43 1.52 -17.97
CA ASN A 151 -3.37 2.64 -17.91
C ASN A 151 -2.97 3.70 -16.86
N GLU A 152 -3.61 4.88 -16.93
CA GLU A 152 -3.29 6.02 -16.07
C GLU A 152 -3.36 5.69 -14.57
N MET A 153 -4.36 4.93 -14.14
CA MET A 153 -4.51 4.52 -12.74
C MET A 153 -3.37 3.60 -12.30
N PHE A 154 -2.92 2.70 -13.18
CA PHE A 154 -1.72 1.90 -12.94
C PHE A 154 -0.46 2.77 -12.83
N GLN A 155 -0.24 3.73 -13.73
CA GLN A 155 0.94 4.61 -13.67
C GLN A 155 0.95 5.46 -12.38
N ARG A 156 -0.20 6.01 -12.00
CA ARG A 156 -0.38 6.72 -10.72
C ARG A 156 -0.02 5.83 -9.53
N ALA A 157 -0.56 4.62 -9.49
CA ALA A 157 -0.25 3.67 -8.43
C ALA A 157 1.24 3.29 -8.41
N LYS A 158 1.84 3.05 -9.59
CA LYS A 158 3.27 2.73 -9.75
C LYS A 158 4.16 3.83 -9.19
N ALA A 159 3.87 5.09 -9.48
CA ALA A 159 4.61 6.24 -8.94
C ALA A 159 4.51 6.29 -7.41
N LYS A 160 3.32 6.08 -6.84
CA LYS A 160 3.14 5.99 -5.38
C LYS A 160 3.96 4.85 -4.76
N TYR A 161 3.90 3.65 -5.34
CA TYR A 161 4.66 2.50 -4.84
C TYR A 161 6.17 2.66 -5.04
N TYR A 162 6.61 3.45 -6.01
CA TYR A 162 8.01 3.84 -6.15
C TYR A 162 8.46 4.73 -4.98
N PHE A 163 7.69 5.76 -4.64
CA PHE A 163 7.99 6.59 -3.47
C PHE A 163 8.04 5.75 -2.18
N ASP A 164 7.05 4.87 -1.99
CA ASP A 164 6.98 4.00 -0.80
C ASP A 164 8.19 3.07 -0.71
N TRP A 165 8.63 2.51 -1.85
CA TRP A 165 9.85 1.71 -1.92
C TRP A 165 11.08 2.51 -1.50
N LEU A 166 11.30 3.69 -2.10
CA LEU A 166 12.43 4.56 -1.78
C LEU A 166 12.42 4.99 -0.32
N TRP A 167 11.26 5.34 0.23
CA TRP A 167 11.12 5.65 1.64
C TRP A 167 11.57 4.48 2.49
N ASN A 168 11.06 3.28 2.22
CA ASN A 168 11.29 2.11 3.04
C ASN A 168 12.76 1.66 3.08
N ILE A 169 13.44 1.64 1.93
CA ILE A 169 14.86 1.24 1.88
C ILE A 169 15.80 2.24 2.55
N ASN A 170 15.38 3.51 2.67
CA ASN A 170 16.15 4.53 3.37
C ASN A 170 15.77 4.62 4.86
N SER A 171 14.51 4.38 5.18
CA SER A 171 14.00 4.46 6.55
C SER A 171 14.54 3.36 7.44
N ALA A 172 14.72 2.15 6.90
CA ALA A 172 15.28 1.02 7.64
C ALA A 172 16.65 1.34 8.27
N PRO A 173 17.70 1.75 7.52
CA PRO A 173 18.98 2.10 8.14
C PRO A 173 18.97 3.41 8.93
N VAL A 174 18.28 4.45 8.45
CA VAL A 174 18.35 5.78 9.07
C VAL A 174 17.57 5.83 10.37
N PHE A 175 16.30 5.37 10.36
CA PHE A 175 15.48 5.34 11.57
C PHE A 175 15.74 4.10 12.42
N GLY A 176 16.18 2.97 11.83
CA GLY A 176 16.61 1.82 12.61
C GLY A 176 17.72 2.18 13.62
N LYS A 177 18.72 2.97 13.19
CA LYS A 177 19.75 3.49 14.09
C LYS A 177 19.16 4.37 15.21
N ALA A 178 18.28 5.31 14.86
CA ALA A 178 17.66 6.22 15.83
C ALA A 178 16.77 5.47 16.85
N LEU A 179 15.99 4.49 16.38
CA LEU A 179 15.16 3.64 17.23
C LEU A 179 16.03 2.83 18.20
N ALA A 180 17.12 2.23 17.72
CA ALA A 180 18.06 1.50 18.57
C ALA A 180 18.70 2.40 19.64
N MET A 181 19.14 3.61 19.27
CA MET A 181 19.69 4.59 20.22
C MET A 181 18.66 5.03 21.27
N ALA A 182 17.38 5.10 20.89
CA ALA A 182 16.29 5.43 21.81
C ALA A 182 15.88 4.26 22.73
N GLY A 183 16.41 3.05 22.51
CA GLY A 183 16.00 1.83 23.22
C GLY A 183 14.66 1.25 22.75
N ALA A 184 14.21 1.64 21.56
CA ALA A 184 12.99 1.13 20.91
C ALA A 184 13.30 -0.05 19.98
N LYS A 185 12.29 -0.83 19.58
CA LYS A 185 12.50 -1.90 18.59
C LYS A 185 12.78 -1.31 17.19
N SER A 186 13.87 -1.78 16.59
CA SER A 186 14.43 -1.26 15.33
C SER A 186 14.42 -2.28 14.17
N ASP A 187 13.75 -3.41 14.36
CA ASP A 187 13.73 -4.58 13.47
C ASP A 187 12.86 -4.39 12.21
N LEU A 188 11.97 -3.39 12.22
CA LEU A 188 11.02 -3.14 11.13
C LEU A 188 11.22 -1.76 10.49
N ILE A 189 10.93 -1.69 9.18
CA ILE A 189 10.86 -0.45 8.39
C ILE A 189 9.92 0.55 9.07
N PHE A 190 10.39 1.79 9.28
CA PHE A 190 9.58 2.86 9.84
C PHE A 190 8.93 3.65 8.69
N SER A 191 7.63 3.48 8.51
CA SER A 191 6.89 4.10 7.40
C SER A 191 6.72 5.61 7.61
N LYS A 192 6.49 6.34 6.51
CA LYS A 192 6.20 7.78 6.56
C LYS A 192 4.98 8.10 7.42
N TYR A 193 3.97 7.23 7.40
CA TYR A 193 2.76 7.44 8.16
C TYR A 193 2.96 7.12 9.64
N GLU A 194 3.75 6.10 10.01
CA GLU A 194 4.19 5.93 11.41
C GLU A 194 4.91 7.18 11.93
N LEU A 195 5.82 7.76 11.14
CA LEU A 195 6.52 8.98 11.53
C LEU A 195 5.58 10.17 11.72
N MET A 196 4.68 10.41 10.76
CA MET A 196 3.73 11.51 10.85
C MET A 196 2.79 11.35 12.05
N THR A 197 2.20 10.16 12.23
CA THR A 197 1.33 9.86 13.37
C THR A 197 2.07 10.04 14.68
N PHE A 198 3.30 9.52 14.80
CA PHE A 198 4.09 9.68 16.01
C PHE A 198 4.42 11.14 16.31
N HIS A 199 4.80 11.93 15.30
CA HIS A 199 5.09 13.35 15.46
C HIS A 199 3.86 14.13 15.96
N CYS A 200 2.67 13.85 15.43
CA CYS A 200 1.43 14.50 15.87
C CYS A 200 1.10 14.10 17.31
N MET A 201 1.13 12.80 17.63
CA MET A 201 0.93 12.32 19.00
C MET A 201 1.91 12.97 19.99
N TYR A 202 3.18 13.13 19.61
CA TYR A 202 4.17 13.74 20.48
C TYR A 202 3.85 15.20 20.83
N ASN A 203 3.37 15.99 19.85
CA ASN A 203 3.14 17.42 20.01
C ASN A 203 1.73 17.77 20.53
N GLU A 204 0.76 16.86 20.43
CA GLU A 204 -0.66 17.13 20.75
C GLU A 204 -1.15 16.46 22.05
N LEU A 205 -0.28 15.79 22.81
CA LEU A 205 -0.64 15.13 24.09
C LEU A 205 -0.68 16.11 25.29
N PRO A 206 -1.65 16.01 26.23
CA PRO A 206 -2.59 14.90 26.42
C PRO A 206 -4.06 15.30 26.23
N HIS A 207 -4.68 14.89 25.11
CA HIS A 207 -6.15 14.93 24.99
C HIS A 207 -6.79 13.71 25.66
N SER A 208 -7.89 13.93 26.39
CA SER A 208 -8.63 12.93 27.17
C SER A 208 -9.40 11.88 26.35
N ASN A 209 -9.37 11.94 25.00
CA ASN A 209 -9.96 10.90 24.14
C ASN A 209 -9.10 10.69 22.89
N MET A 210 -7.92 10.11 23.12
CA MET A 210 -6.93 10.02 22.06
C MET A 210 -7.24 8.96 20.99
N ASP A 211 -8.01 7.91 21.29
CA ASP A 211 -8.42 6.94 20.28
C ASP A 211 -9.28 7.62 19.22
N ALA A 212 -10.35 8.32 19.64
CA ALA A 212 -11.21 9.06 18.74
C ALA A 212 -10.44 10.18 18.02
N TYR A 213 -9.56 10.88 18.73
CA TYR A 213 -8.73 11.94 18.17
C TYR A 213 -7.77 11.44 17.10
N ILE A 214 -7.05 10.35 17.32
CA ILE A 214 -6.13 9.80 16.31
C ILE A 214 -6.93 9.32 15.10
N PHE A 215 -8.06 8.65 15.30
CA PHE A 215 -8.86 8.19 14.16
C PHE A 215 -9.44 9.36 13.35
N SER A 216 -9.99 10.39 14.00
CA SER A 216 -10.47 11.58 13.31
C SER A 216 -9.33 12.38 12.68
N PHE A 217 -8.22 12.56 13.37
CA PHE A 217 -7.03 13.25 12.86
C PHE A 217 -6.46 12.55 11.63
N LEU A 218 -6.26 11.23 11.67
CA LEU A 218 -5.78 10.47 10.52
C LEU A 218 -6.79 10.48 9.38
N GLN A 219 -8.08 10.64 9.67
CA GLN A 219 -9.13 10.73 8.65
C GLN A 219 -9.18 12.10 7.99
N ASP A 220 -9.17 13.15 8.79
CA ASP A 220 -9.47 14.52 8.41
C ASP A 220 -8.20 15.36 8.27
N TYR A 221 -7.03 14.72 8.18
CA TYR A 221 -5.76 15.40 8.04
C TYR A 221 -5.72 16.24 6.75
N LYS A 222 -5.45 17.54 6.88
CA LYS A 222 -5.41 18.49 5.75
C LYS A 222 -4.02 19.07 5.46
N GLY A 223 -3.00 18.60 6.16
CA GLY A 223 -1.66 19.19 6.08
C GLY A 223 -1.68 20.68 6.41
N THR A 224 -1.00 21.50 5.60
CA THR A 224 -1.00 22.96 5.72
C THR A 224 -2.18 23.63 5.02
N GLY A 225 -3.04 22.87 4.34
CA GLY A 225 -4.13 23.41 3.52
C GLY A 225 -3.71 23.86 2.11
N LYS A 226 -2.40 23.98 1.83
CA LYS A 226 -1.88 24.42 0.52
C LYS A 226 -2.46 23.64 -0.66
N TYR A 227 -2.52 22.32 -0.53
CA TYR A 227 -3.00 21.45 -1.61
C TYR A 227 -4.51 21.51 -1.80
N PHE A 228 -5.27 22.00 -0.81
CA PHE A 228 -6.73 22.17 -0.92
C PHE A 228 -7.11 23.48 -1.59
N SER A 229 -6.28 24.53 -1.48
CA SER A 229 -6.49 25.81 -2.17
C SER A 229 -6.03 25.79 -3.63
N ASP A 230 -5.00 25.00 -3.93
CA ASP A 230 -4.34 25.00 -5.24
C ASP A 230 -4.90 23.95 -6.21
N CYS A 231 -5.80 23.06 -5.74
CA CYS A 231 -6.46 22.08 -6.59
C CYS A 231 -7.43 22.77 -7.55
N LYS A 232 -6.97 22.97 -8.79
CA LYS A 232 -7.85 23.24 -9.93
C LYS A 232 -8.82 22.06 -10.04
N GLU A 233 -10.11 22.34 -9.90
CA GLU A 233 -11.20 21.35 -9.94
C GLU A 233 -11.13 20.41 -11.16
N ASP A 234 -10.44 20.83 -12.22
CA ASP A 234 -10.31 20.09 -13.48
C ASP A 234 -9.12 19.10 -13.54
N ARG A 235 -8.13 19.19 -12.64
CA ARG A 235 -6.83 18.49 -12.82
C ARG A 235 -6.56 17.38 -11.82
N TYR A 236 -7.11 17.50 -10.62
CA TYR A 236 -7.03 16.48 -9.59
C TYR A 236 -8.48 16.20 -9.18
N GLU A 237 -8.87 14.92 -9.11
CA GLU A 237 -10.15 14.53 -8.50
C GLU A 237 -10.33 15.38 -7.23
N SER A 238 -11.49 16.05 -7.10
CA SER A 238 -11.90 17.02 -6.05
C SER A 238 -11.09 17.00 -4.74
N PRO A 239 -10.99 18.10 -3.96
CA PRO A 239 -10.37 18.08 -2.63
C PRO A 239 -10.83 16.94 -1.68
N SER A 240 -11.99 16.32 -1.94
CA SER A 240 -12.47 15.08 -1.31
C SER A 240 -11.72 13.78 -1.68
N ALA A 241 -10.92 13.77 -2.74
CA ALA A 241 -10.07 12.67 -3.19
C ALA A 241 -8.73 12.61 -2.47
N PHE A 242 -8.43 13.59 -1.60
CA PHE A 242 -7.35 13.48 -0.65
C PHE A 242 -7.85 12.73 0.57
N GLU A 243 -7.69 11.41 0.56
CA GLU A 243 -7.80 10.62 1.78
C GLU A 243 -6.73 11.12 2.76
N GLY A 244 -7.06 11.25 4.05
CA GLY A 244 -6.11 11.68 5.09
C GLY A 244 -4.88 10.77 5.25
N ILE A 245 -4.30 10.71 6.44
CA ILE A 245 -3.13 9.86 6.67
C ILE A 245 -3.52 8.37 6.61
N ALA A 246 -3.02 7.71 5.55
CA ALA A 246 -3.20 6.29 5.25
C ALA A 246 -4.66 5.85 5.01
N SER A 247 -4.83 4.70 4.34
CA SER A 247 -6.15 4.12 4.13
C SER A 247 -6.78 3.71 5.48
N PRO A 248 -8.12 3.70 5.62
CA PRO A 248 -8.79 3.27 6.86
C PRO A 248 -8.30 1.91 7.37
N SER A 249 -8.07 0.97 6.45
CA SER A 249 -7.53 -0.37 6.74
C SER A 249 -6.10 -0.38 7.30
N SER A 250 -5.32 0.68 7.12
CA SER A 250 -3.92 0.78 7.53
C SER A 250 -3.72 1.54 8.85
N ARG A 251 -4.71 2.34 9.30
CA ARG A 251 -4.60 3.18 10.50
C ARG A 251 -4.37 2.37 11.78
N SER A 252 -5.11 1.27 11.93
CA SER A 252 -4.93 0.36 13.07
C SER A 252 -3.56 -0.32 13.06
N ALA A 253 -3.00 -0.60 11.87
CA ALA A 253 -1.67 -1.17 11.74
C ALA A 253 -0.58 -0.17 12.16
N ILE A 254 -0.72 1.12 11.81
CA ILE A 254 0.21 2.17 12.23
C ILE A 254 0.31 2.23 13.76
N LEU A 255 -0.82 2.29 14.46
CA LEU A 255 -0.83 2.32 15.93
C LEU A 255 -0.24 1.06 16.56
N LYS A 256 -0.58 -0.11 16.03
CA LYS A 256 0.01 -1.39 16.48
C LYS A 256 1.53 -1.39 16.33
N GLN A 257 2.06 -0.81 15.26
CA GLN A 257 3.51 -0.74 15.07
C GLN A 257 4.18 0.25 16.03
N LEU A 258 3.58 1.41 16.28
CA LEU A 258 4.10 2.37 17.28
C LEU A 258 4.12 1.76 18.70
N LEU A 259 3.08 1.01 19.06
CA LEU A 259 3.02 0.21 20.29
C LEU A 259 4.09 -0.89 20.31
N TYR A 260 4.19 -1.68 19.24
CA TYR A 260 5.15 -2.77 19.13
C TYR A 260 6.59 -2.29 19.34
N ARG A 261 6.93 -1.13 18.76
CA ARG A 261 8.24 -0.49 18.90
C ARG A 261 8.53 0.04 20.30
N GLY A 262 7.50 0.23 21.12
CA GLY A 262 7.59 0.84 22.43
C GLY A 262 7.76 2.36 22.39
N LEU A 263 7.36 3.02 21.30
CA LEU A 263 7.37 4.51 21.21
C LEU A 263 6.16 5.13 21.92
N ILE A 264 5.06 4.39 21.95
CA ILE A 264 3.84 4.73 22.68
C ILE A 264 3.43 3.54 23.53
N GLN A 265 2.62 3.79 24.56
CA GLN A 265 2.05 2.79 25.45
C GLN A 265 0.58 3.11 25.73
N LYS A 266 -0.22 2.11 26.10
CA LYS A 266 -1.61 2.31 26.55
C LYS A 266 -1.65 2.41 28.08
N VAL A 267 -2.20 3.50 28.61
CA VAL A 267 -2.37 3.79 30.05
C VAL A 267 -3.83 4.21 30.26
N ASN A 268 -4.59 3.45 31.06
CA ASN A 268 -5.99 3.76 31.43
C ASN A 268 -6.84 4.23 30.24
N ASP A 269 -6.84 3.46 29.15
CA ASP A 269 -7.56 3.74 27.89
C ASP A 269 -7.12 4.95 27.06
N HIS A 270 -5.92 5.46 27.34
CA HIS A 270 -5.27 6.48 26.51
C HIS A 270 -3.90 5.99 26.04
N TYR A 271 -3.43 6.44 24.87
CA TYR A 271 -2.01 6.29 24.59
C TYR A 271 -1.18 7.35 25.32
N ALA A 272 0.09 7.08 25.51
CA ALA A 272 1.07 8.04 25.98
C ALA A 272 2.39 7.78 25.28
N VAL A 273 3.16 8.83 25.02
CA VAL A 273 4.54 8.69 24.55
C VAL A 273 5.40 8.17 25.69
N THR A 274 6.17 7.12 25.40
CA THR A 274 7.12 6.53 26.36
C THR A 274 8.43 7.33 26.41
N ASP A 275 9.30 7.02 27.37
CA ASP A 275 10.65 7.63 27.40
C ASP A 275 11.47 7.31 26.15
N ALA A 276 11.34 6.08 25.64
CA ALA A 276 11.93 5.69 24.35
C ALA A 276 11.35 6.51 23.19
N GLY A 277 10.04 6.78 23.20
CA GLY A 277 9.40 7.71 22.28
C GLY A 277 10.00 9.11 22.35
N ARG A 278 10.15 9.68 23.55
CA ARG A 278 10.75 11.02 23.75
C ARG A 278 12.18 11.08 23.20
N LYS A 279 13.02 10.10 23.56
CA LYS A 279 14.40 10.00 23.03
C LYS A 279 14.42 9.85 21.52
N PHE A 280 13.54 9.02 20.95
CA PHE A 280 13.45 8.87 19.51
C PHE A 280 13.08 10.19 18.83
N TYR A 281 12.14 10.95 19.40
CA TYR A 281 11.75 12.27 18.88
C TYR A 281 12.91 13.27 18.89
N GLU A 282 13.73 13.28 19.95
CA GLU A 282 14.93 14.12 20.05
C GLU A 282 15.99 13.77 18.99
N LEU A 283 15.99 12.53 18.52
CA LEU A 283 16.83 12.04 17.42
C LEU A 283 16.23 12.35 16.04
N LEU A 284 15.07 13.00 15.94
CA LEU A 284 14.51 13.45 14.66
C LEU A 284 14.95 14.88 14.37
N HIS A 285 15.45 15.12 13.15
CA HIS A 285 15.77 16.48 12.74
C HIS A 285 14.46 17.31 12.65
N LYS A 286 14.48 18.57 13.11
CA LYS A 286 13.26 19.43 13.19
C LYS A 286 12.50 19.59 11.86
N ARG A 287 13.22 19.54 10.75
CA ARG A 287 12.66 19.56 9.37
C ARG A 287 12.39 18.16 8.78
N SER A 288 12.28 17.13 9.60
CA SER A 288 11.91 15.76 9.18
C SER A 288 10.41 15.51 9.28
N PHE A 289 9.66 16.44 9.88
CA PHE A 289 8.21 16.46 9.73
C PHE A 289 7.83 17.27 8.50
N ASP A 290 7.07 16.65 7.61
CA ASP A 290 6.48 17.28 6.44
C ASP A 290 4.97 17.06 6.50
N PRO A 291 4.21 18.08 6.92
CA PRO A 291 2.77 17.96 7.04
C PRO A 291 2.07 17.79 5.68
N ASP A 292 2.73 18.12 4.58
CA ASP A 292 2.13 18.04 3.24
C ASP A 292 2.51 16.78 2.47
N LEU A 293 3.30 15.88 3.07
CA LEU A 293 3.84 14.72 2.39
C LEU A 293 2.78 13.82 1.70
N PRO A 294 1.63 13.48 2.32
CA PRO A 294 0.61 12.67 1.66
C PRO A 294 0.11 13.30 0.36
N PHE A 295 -0.13 14.61 0.38
CA PHE A 295 -0.64 15.38 -0.76
C PHE A 295 0.43 15.56 -1.83
N ARG A 296 1.69 15.79 -1.46
CA ARG A 296 2.84 15.80 -2.38
C ARG A 296 2.94 14.51 -3.16
N ILE A 297 2.89 13.37 -2.47
CA ILE A 297 2.97 12.06 -3.10
C ILE A 297 1.82 11.88 -4.09
N GLN A 298 0.61 12.30 -3.72
CA GLN A 298 -0.54 12.23 -4.61
C GLN A 298 -0.32 13.06 -5.88
N VAL A 299 0.08 14.32 -5.76
CA VAL A 299 0.39 15.20 -6.91
C VAL A 299 1.48 14.60 -7.79
N TRP A 300 2.62 14.21 -7.21
CA TRP A 300 3.70 13.59 -7.96
C TRP A 300 3.27 12.28 -8.63
N SER A 301 2.33 11.54 -8.03
CA SER A 301 1.81 10.31 -8.62
C SER A 301 0.90 10.59 -9.81
N PHE A 302 0.06 11.63 -9.76
CA PHE A 302 -0.73 12.06 -10.90
C PHE A 302 0.16 12.54 -12.05
N ASP A 303 1.16 13.36 -11.73
CA ASP A 303 2.05 13.95 -12.73
C ASP A 303 3.16 12.98 -13.20
N ASN A 304 3.26 11.79 -12.60
CA ASN A 304 4.37 10.85 -12.79
C ASN A 304 5.75 11.52 -12.58
N ASP A 305 5.84 12.42 -11.59
CA ASP A 305 7.04 13.22 -11.30
C ASP A 305 8.04 12.45 -10.41
N TYR A 306 8.71 11.47 -11.03
CA TYR A 306 9.72 10.65 -10.37
C TYR A 306 10.93 11.48 -9.89
N GLU A 307 11.28 12.55 -10.62
CA GLU A 307 12.41 13.42 -10.26
C GLU A 307 12.15 14.17 -8.94
N ALA A 308 10.95 14.72 -8.76
CA ALA A 308 10.58 15.36 -7.50
C ALA A 308 10.56 14.38 -6.33
N MET A 309 10.07 13.15 -6.55
CA MET A 309 10.12 12.08 -5.55
C MET A 309 11.55 11.76 -5.11
N GLU A 310 12.46 11.55 -6.06
CA GLU A 310 13.87 11.23 -5.80
C GLU A 310 14.61 12.39 -5.12
N SER A 311 14.36 13.63 -5.58
CA SER A 311 14.90 14.85 -4.99
C SER A 311 14.45 15.00 -3.54
N TYR A 312 13.18 14.71 -3.26
CA TYR A 312 12.62 14.72 -1.91
C TYR A 312 13.31 13.68 -1.01
N ILE A 313 13.34 12.41 -1.42
CA ILE A 313 13.97 11.32 -0.68
C ILE A 313 15.43 11.64 -0.37
N SER A 314 16.17 12.11 -1.38
CA SER A 314 17.58 12.48 -1.25
C SER A 314 17.80 13.57 -0.22
N LYS A 315 17.05 14.67 -0.31
CA LYS A 315 17.14 15.80 0.63
C LYS A 315 16.73 15.42 2.05
N TYR A 316 15.65 14.65 2.17
CA TYR A 316 15.08 14.23 3.44
C TYR A 316 16.06 13.32 4.22
N PHE A 317 16.44 12.19 3.62
CA PHE A 317 17.28 11.21 4.33
C PHE A 317 18.72 11.65 4.49
N SER A 318 19.27 12.47 3.57
CA SER A 318 20.59 13.08 3.78
C SER A 318 20.61 13.99 5.01
N ARG A 319 19.53 14.75 5.23
CA ARG A 319 19.41 15.64 6.38
C ARG A 319 19.31 14.85 7.68
N GLN A 320 18.41 13.87 7.73
CA GLN A 320 18.22 13.04 8.91
C GLN A 320 19.48 12.23 9.25
N LYS A 321 20.15 11.66 8.25
CA LYS A 321 21.41 10.93 8.42
C LYS A 321 22.51 11.80 9.05
N ARG A 322 22.68 13.03 8.57
CA ARG A 322 23.67 13.98 9.14
C ARG A 322 23.34 14.34 10.58
N PHE A 323 22.06 14.52 10.89
CA PHE A 323 21.61 14.81 12.25
C PHE A 323 21.88 13.65 13.23
N ASN A 324 21.74 12.40 12.78
CA ASN A 324 22.05 11.22 13.61
C ASN A 324 23.56 10.89 13.69
N ALA A 325 24.42 11.69 13.06
CA ALA A 325 25.87 11.53 13.07
C ALA A 325 26.57 12.52 14.02
N THR A 326 25.89 13.60 14.39
CA THR A 326 26.27 14.56 15.43
C THR A 326 25.82 14.09 16.80
#